data_AF-A0AAD5PG41-F1
#
_entry.id   AF-A0AAD5PG41-F1
#
_cell.length_a   1.000
_cell.length_b   1.000
_cell.length_c   1.000
_cell.angle_alpha   90.00
_cell.angle_beta   90.00
_cell.angle_gamma   90.00
#
_symmetry.space_group_name_H-M   'P 1'
#
loop_
_entity.id
_entity.type
_entity.pdbx_description
1 polymer ?
#
loop_
_entity_poly.entity_id
_entity_poly.type
_entity_poly.pdbx_seq_one_letter_code
_entity_poly.pdbx_strand_id
1 'polypeptide(L)'
;MTTTSVSSDIPASYLSNYTSSSSLHSFTRRHSIYGTEDRVVLDIGSLYIKCGFSGESHPRHIVPTCARLERSSGPDGEAFSIDTEPVSLYELDLMAAGDLKPLEEKLKKLLHDIYFRLLLTDPKSRKVIICESPLAPVALKRTIAGLLFQYFQVCSMDISIIHIT
;
A
#
# COMPACT_ATOMS: atom_id res chain seq x y z
N MET A 1 53.41 2.95 -44.87
CA MET A 1 52.71 2.03 -43.94
C MET A 1 51.26 2.44 -43.91
N THR A 2 50.37 1.56 -44.36
CA THR A 2 48.95 1.79 -44.64
C THR A 2 48.13 1.10 -43.56
N THR A 3 47.10 1.75 -42.99
CA THR A 3 46.07 1.05 -42.20
C THR A 3 44.69 1.51 -42.63
N THR A 4 43.98 0.60 -43.30
CA THR A 4 42.58 0.67 -43.73
C THR A 4 41.69 0.19 -42.58
N SER A 5 40.69 0.98 -42.18
CA SER A 5 39.57 0.49 -41.35
C SER A 5 38.36 0.23 -42.25
N VAL A 6 38.03 -1.05 -42.42
CA VAL A 6 36.88 -1.52 -43.20
C VAL A 6 35.67 -1.59 -42.25
N SER A 7 34.62 -0.85 -42.57
CA SER A 7 33.31 -1.00 -41.92
C SER A 7 32.63 -2.27 -42.42
N SER A 8 32.15 -3.11 -41.51
CA SER A 8 31.31 -4.26 -41.82
C SER A 8 30.04 -4.20 -40.96
N ASP A 9 28.93 -3.84 -41.59
CA ASP A 9 27.59 -3.92 -41.01
C ASP A 9 27.20 -5.39 -40.80
N ILE A 10 26.88 -5.76 -39.56
CA ILE A 10 26.36 -7.09 -39.22
C ILE A 10 24.83 -6.97 -39.08
N PRO A 11 24.04 -7.80 -39.78
CA PRO A 11 22.58 -7.75 -39.71
C PRO A 11 22.07 -8.17 -38.32
N ALA A 12 21.11 -7.40 -37.80
CA ALA A 12 20.55 -7.49 -36.45
C ALA A 12 19.69 -8.74 -36.15
N SER A 13 19.82 -9.82 -36.92
CA SER A 13 18.98 -11.02 -36.81
C SER A 13 19.53 -12.12 -35.88
N TYR A 14 20.63 -11.89 -35.17
CA TYR A 14 21.32 -12.90 -34.36
C TYR A 14 21.24 -12.74 -32.83
N LEU A 15 20.48 -11.77 -32.31
CA LEU A 15 20.38 -11.53 -30.85
C LEU A 15 19.07 -12.03 -30.21
N SER A 16 18.54 -13.16 -30.67
CA SER A 16 17.52 -13.91 -29.94
C SER A 16 18.14 -15.16 -29.32
N ASN A 17 18.03 -15.28 -27.99
CA ASN A 17 18.20 -16.49 -27.15
C ASN A 17 19.35 -16.51 -26.13
N TYR A 18 19.52 -15.45 -25.35
CA TYR A 18 20.00 -15.63 -23.96
C TYR A 18 19.01 -15.00 -22.98
N THR A 19 18.12 -15.86 -22.48
CA THR A 19 17.25 -15.62 -21.33
C THR A 19 18.10 -15.34 -20.09
N SER A 20 18.19 -14.07 -19.71
CA SER A 20 18.44 -13.67 -18.33
C SER A 20 17.19 -12.95 -17.86
N SER A 21 16.41 -13.63 -17.02
CA SER A 21 15.18 -13.13 -16.42
C SER A 21 15.48 -12.05 -15.38
N SER A 22 15.88 -10.86 -15.83
CA SER A 22 15.79 -9.64 -15.02
C SER A 22 14.43 -9.03 -15.28
N SER A 23 13.55 -9.12 -14.29
CA SER A 23 12.20 -8.56 -14.24
C SER A 23 12.22 -7.02 -14.31
N LEU A 24 12.51 -6.46 -15.49
CA LEU A 24 12.28 -5.05 -15.84
C LEU A 24 10.77 -4.79 -16.07
N HIS A 25 9.93 -5.26 -15.15
CA HIS A 25 8.48 -5.26 -15.30
C HIS A 25 7.78 -3.98 -14.80
N SER A 26 8.50 -2.89 -14.47
CA SER A 26 7.85 -1.76 -13.78
C SER A 26 7.89 -0.39 -14.44
N PHE A 27 8.77 -0.09 -15.39
CA PHE A 27 8.84 1.26 -15.98
C PHE A 27 8.01 1.44 -17.27
N THR A 28 7.39 0.38 -17.79
CA THR A 28 6.59 0.45 -19.04
C THR A 28 5.12 0.12 -18.87
N ARG A 29 4.61 -0.05 -17.63
CA ARG A 29 3.17 0.13 -17.43
C ARG A 29 2.90 1.60 -17.69
N ARG A 30 2.41 1.88 -18.89
CA ARG A 30 1.74 3.14 -19.20
C ARG A 30 0.79 3.39 -18.03
N HIS A 31 1.11 4.38 -17.20
CA HIS A 31 0.19 4.87 -16.19
C HIS A 31 -1.14 5.04 -16.92
N SER A 32 -2.22 4.49 -16.37
CA SER A 32 -3.53 4.85 -16.88
C SER A 32 -3.55 6.38 -16.85
N ILE A 33 -3.74 7.02 -18.01
CA ILE A 33 -3.77 8.50 -18.11
C ILE A 33 -4.87 9.06 -17.18
N TYR A 34 -5.78 8.18 -16.74
CA TYR A 34 -6.89 8.44 -15.82
C TYR A 34 -6.77 7.71 -14.46
N GLY A 35 -5.64 7.07 -14.15
CA GLY A 35 -5.37 6.37 -12.88
C GLY A 35 -6.32 5.21 -12.54
N THR A 36 -7.10 4.72 -13.51
CA THR A 36 -8.15 3.69 -13.34
C THR A 36 -7.61 2.29 -13.07
N GLU A 37 -6.34 2.04 -13.37
CA GLU A 37 -5.64 0.77 -13.14
C GLU A 37 -4.77 0.82 -11.87
N ASP A 38 -4.74 1.97 -11.18
CA ASP A 38 -3.85 2.17 -10.05
C ASP A 38 -4.44 1.52 -8.81
N ARG A 39 -3.67 0.56 -8.26
CA ARG A 39 -4.02 -0.16 -7.03
C ARG A 39 -3.81 0.73 -5.82
N VAL A 40 -4.69 0.63 -4.83
CA VAL A 40 -4.47 1.29 -3.54
C VAL A 40 -3.42 0.51 -2.78
N VAL A 41 -2.36 1.17 -2.32
CA VAL A 41 -1.30 0.57 -1.50
C VAL A 41 -1.50 1.00 -0.05
N LEU A 42 -1.58 0.04 0.86
CA LEU A 42 -1.73 0.23 2.30
C LEU A 42 -0.56 -0.44 3.04
N ASP A 43 0.35 0.36 3.58
CA ASP A 43 1.41 -0.09 4.49
C ASP A 43 0.91 0.01 5.92
N ILE A 44 0.56 -1.14 6.51
CA ILE A 44 -0.05 -1.21 7.85
C ILE A 44 1.05 -1.54 8.87
N GLY A 45 1.63 -0.48 9.44
CA GLY A 45 2.57 -0.58 10.56
C GLY A 45 1.89 -0.53 11.92
N SER A 46 2.65 -0.75 13.00
CA SER A 46 2.14 -0.67 14.38
C SER A 46 1.69 0.74 14.78
N LEU A 47 2.48 1.75 14.40
CA LEU A 47 2.28 3.13 14.82
C LEU A 47 1.69 4.03 13.75
N TYR A 48 1.92 3.69 12.47
CA TYR A 48 1.48 4.47 11.33
C TYR A 48 1.01 3.56 10.21
N ILE A 49 -0.02 4.02 9.50
CA ILE A 49 -0.49 3.48 8.25
C ILE A 49 -0.08 4.45 7.14
N LYS A 50 0.65 3.99 6.13
CA LYS A 50 0.92 4.79 4.93
C LYS A 50 -0.03 4.33 3.82
N CYS A 51 -0.59 5.28 3.09
CA CYS A 51 -1.49 4.99 1.99
C CYS A 51 -1.25 5.86 0.77
N GLY A 52 -1.52 5.29 -0.41
CA GLY A 52 -1.34 5.97 -1.70
C GLY A 52 -1.73 5.06 -2.86
N PHE A 53 -1.37 5.48 -4.08
CA PHE A 53 -1.63 4.72 -5.28
C PHE A 53 -0.35 4.08 -5.83
N SER A 54 -0.50 2.88 -6.41
CA SER A 54 0.58 2.20 -7.12
C SER A 54 1.06 3.06 -8.28
N GLY A 55 2.37 3.34 -8.33
CA GLY A 55 2.98 4.18 -9.36
C GLY A 55 3.29 5.61 -8.91
N GLU A 56 2.83 6.01 -7.72
CA GLU A 56 3.29 7.23 -7.07
C GLU A 56 4.68 7.02 -6.45
N SER A 57 5.50 8.08 -6.44
CA SER A 57 6.87 8.04 -5.90
C SER A 57 6.93 8.05 -4.37
N HIS A 58 5.85 8.48 -3.72
CA HIS A 58 5.75 8.65 -2.27
C HIS A 58 4.31 8.34 -1.81
N PRO A 59 4.08 7.89 -0.58
CA PRO A 59 2.73 7.75 -0.05
C PRO A 59 2.04 9.11 -0.01
N ARG A 60 0.74 9.15 -0.33
CA ARG A 60 -0.04 10.40 -0.26
C ARG A 60 -0.27 10.84 1.18
N HIS A 61 -0.50 9.88 2.06
CA HIS A 61 -0.78 10.16 3.46
C HIS A 61 -0.09 9.14 4.37
N ILE A 62 0.34 9.65 5.54
CA ILE A 62 0.87 8.85 6.64
C ILE A 62 0.00 9.16 7.84
N VAL A 63 -0.75 8.16 8.27
CA VAL A 63 -1.83 8.25 9.25
C VAL A 63 -1.37 7.53 10.51
N PRO A 64 -1.09 8.22 11.62
CA PRO A 64 -0.85 7.56 12.90
C PRO A 64 -1.98 6.58 13.22
N THR A 65 -1.69 5.51 13.96
CA THR A 65 -2.74 4.52 14.24
C THR A 65 -3.39 4.64 15.61
N CYS A 66 -2.81 5.43 16.51
CA CYS A 66 -3.52 5.97 17.67
C CYS A 66 -4.49 7.10 17.31
N ALA A 67 -4.42 7.58 16.07
CA ALA A 67 -5.26 8.63 15.54
C ALA A 67 -6.75 8.51 15.78
N ARG A 68 -7.35 9.67 16.02
CA ARG A 68 -8.74 9.89 15.69
C ARG A 68 -8.80 11.01 14.68
N LEU A 69 -9.33 10.73 13.49
CA LEU A 69 -9.62 11.78 12.52
C LEU A 69 -10.92 12.49 12.94
N GLU A 70 -10.90 13.15 14.09
CA GLU A 70 -12.01 13.98 14.54
C GLU A 70 -12.12 15.21 13.67
N ARG A 71 -13.36 15.60 13.36
CA ARG A 71 -13.65 16.91 12.80
C ARG A 71 -13.50 17.93 13.92
N SER A 72 -12.27 18.33 14.23
CA SER A 72 -12.10 19.62 14.89
C SER A 72 -12.42 20.68 13.85
N SER A 73 -13.63 21.24 13.91
CA SER A 73 -14.03 22.41 13.14
C SER A 73 -13.24 23.63 13.63
N GLY A 74 -11.94 23.63 13.40
CA GLY A 74 -11.08 24.79 13.56
C GLY A 74 -11.04 25.60 12.25
N PRO A 75 -10.70 26.89 12.31
CA PRO A 75 -10.63 27.75 11.13
C PRO A 75 -9.61 27.28 10.05
N ASP A 76 -8.71 26.34 10.40
CA ASP A 76 -7.57 25.93 9.57
C ASP A 76 -7.76 24.59 8.82
N GLY A 77 -8.95 23.96 8.89
CA GLY A 77 -9.28 22.73 8.16
C GLY A 77 -9.34 21.46 9.01
N GLU A 78 -9.52 20.29 8.37
CA GLU A 78 -9.59 19.00 9.07
C GLU A 78 -8.21 18.65 9.67
N ALA A 79 -8.08 18.78 11.00
CA ALA A 79 -6.88 18.43 11.71
C ALA A 79 -6.95 17.00 12.28
N PHE A 80 -5.78 16.42 12.48
CA PHE A 80 -5.63 15.10 13.03
C PHE A 80 -5.40 15.21 14.54
N SER A 81 -6.40 14.86 15.35
CA SER A 81 -6.21 14.83 16.80
C SER A 81 -5.59 13.49 17.19
N ILE A 82 -4.36 13.55 17.70
CA ILE A 82 -3.73 12.40 18.34
C ILE A 82 -4.29 12.35 19.75
N ASP A 83 -5.28 11.48 19.98
CA ASP A 83 -5.74 11.16 21.31
C ASP A 83 -4.57 10.44 22.03
N THR A 84 -4.04 11.06 23.08
CA THR A 84 -3.17 10.55 24.17
C THR A 84 -2.37 9.26 23.92
N GLU A 85 -1.04 9.36 24.08
CA GLU A 85 0.00 8.31 24.04
C GLU A 85 -0.05 7.33 22.83
N PRO A 86 1.07 7.08 22.14
CA PRO A 86 1.08 6.21 20.96
C PRO A 86 0.77 4.74 21.33
N VAL A 87 -0.50 4.36 21.33
CA VAL A 87 -0.92 2.96 21.49
C VAL A 87 -0.69 2.23 20.17
N SER A 88 0.24 1.28 20.19
CA SER A 88 0.54 0.37 19.07
C SER A 88 -0.72 -0.38 18.62
N LEU A 89 -0.96 -0.48 17.30
CA LEU A 89 -2.05 -1.29 16.72
C LEU A 89 -2.04 -2.74 17.18
N TYR A 90 -0.84 -3.27 17.38
CA TYR A 90 -0.61 -4.63 17.82
C TYR A 90 0.52 -4.55 18.84
N GLU A 91 0.16 -4.36 20.10
CA GLU A 91 1.03 -4.81 21.18
C GLU A 91 0.80 -6.31 21.33
N LEU A 92 1.88 -7.09 21.57
CA LEU A 92 1.81 -8.55 21.66
C LEU A 92 0.74 -9.03 22.66
N ASP A 93 0.43 -8.18 23.65
CA ASP A 93 -0.58 -8.39 24.70
C ASP A 93 -2.04 -8.23 24.22
N LEU A 94 -2.33 -7.39 23.22
CA LEU A 94 -3.70 -7.23 22.67
C LEU A 94 -4.18 -8.49 21.95
N MET A 95 -3.25 -9.24 21.33
CA MET A 95 -3.54 -10.53 20.72
C MET A 95 -3.73 -11.65 21.75
N ALA A 96 -3.12 -11.51 22.93
CA ALA A 96 -3.26 -12.46 24.04
C ALA A 96 -4.60 -12.27 24.81
N ALA A 97 -5.16 -11.06 24.79
CA ALA A 97 -6.40 -10.71 25.51
C ALA A 97 -7.69 -11.29 24.89
N GLY A 98 -7.63 -11.82 23.66
CA GLY A 98 -8.73 -12.54 23.02
C GLY A 98 -9.90 -11.69 22.49
N ASP A 99 -9.98 -10.39 22.81
CA ASP A 99 -11.01 -9.49 22.30
C ASP A 99 -10.50 -8.63 21.13
N LEU A 100 -10.71 -9.12 19.91
CA LEU A 100 -10.31 -8.43 18.67
C LEU A 100 -11.35 -7.39 18.20
N LYS A 101 -12.54 -7.33 18.81
CA LYS A 101 -13.62 -6.46 18.33
C LYS A 101 -13.29 -4.96 18.41
N PRO A 102 -12.67 -4.44 19.50
CA PRO A 102 -12.31 -3.03 19.55
C PRO A 102 -11.30 -2.64 18.47
N LEU A 103 -10.36 -3.55 18.18
CA LEU A 103 -9.37 -3.37 17.12
C LEU A 103 -10.03 -3.35 15.73
N GLU A 104 -10.97 -4.26 15.48
CA GLU A 104 -11.73 -4.31 14.23
C GLU A 104 -12.50 -3.00 13.98
N GLU A 105 -13.26 -2.50 14.95
CA GLU A 105 -14.01 -1.25 14.79
C GLU A 105 -13.07 -0.04 14.61
N LYS A 106 -11.92 -0.04 15.29
CA LYS A 106 -10.91 1.01 15.12
C LYS A 106 -10.31 0.98 13.71
N LEU A 107 -9.90 -0.19 13.21
CA LEU A 107 -9.36 -0.35 11.86
C LEU A 107 -10.40 0.01 10.80
N LYS A 108 -11.65 -0.39 10.99
CA LYS A 108 -12.76 -0.05 10.10
C LYS A 108 -12.94 1.46 9.97
N LYS A 109 -12.93 2.19 11.08
CA LYS A 109 -13.03 3.66 11.06
C LYS A 109 -11.84 4.29 10.33
N LEU A 110 -10.62 3.84 10.63
CA LEU A 110 -9.40 4.35 9.99
C LEU A 110 -9.38 4.07 8.48
N LEU A 111 -9.74 2.87 8.05
CA LEU A 111 -9.81 2.53 6.63
C LEU A 111 -10.91 3.34 5.92
N HIS A 112 -12.05 3.56 6.57
CA HIS A 112 -13.11 4.41 6.03
C HIS A 112 -12.60 5.84 5.81
N ASP A 113 -11.91 6.42 6.79
CA ASP A 113 -11.30 7.73 6.66
C ASP A 113 -10.23 7.77 5.54
N ILE A 114 -9.40 6.73 5.44
CA ILE A 114 -8.38 6.61 4.37
C ILE A 114 -9.02 6.59 2.99
N TYR A 115 -10.04 5.75 2.76
CA TYR A 115 -10.67 5.64 1.44
C TYR A 115 -11.50 6.87 1.08
N PHE A 116 -12.35 7.35 1.99
CA PHE A 116 -13.37 8.35 1.68
C PHE A 116 -12.96 9.79 1.98
N ARG A 117 -11.97 10.05 2.85
CA ARG A 117 -11.51 11.41 3.17
C ARG A 117 -10.13 11.71 2.60
N LEU A 118 -9.20 10.75 2.67
CA LEU A 118 -7.82 10.98 2.23
C LEU A 118 -7.63 10.67 0.74
N LEU A 119 -7.91 9.43 0.32
CA LEU A 119 -7.70 8.97 -1.05
C LEU A 119 -8.85 9.33 -2.00
N LEU A 120 -10.01 9.71 -1.45
CA LEU A 120 -11.23 10.08 -2.20
C LEU A 120 -11.57 9.05 -3.29
N THR A 121 -11.49 7.76 -2.94
CA THR A 121 -11.60 6.64 -3.87
C THR A 121 -12.56 5.60 -3.33
N ASP A 122 -13.35 5.01 -4.23
CA ASP A 122 -14.21 3.89 -3.90
C ASP A 122 -13.39 2.58 -3.80
N PRO A 123 -13.32 1.93 -2.62
CA PRO A 123 -12.62 0.65 -2.45
C PRO A 123 -13.13 -0.47 -3.36
N LYS A 124 -14.38 -0.41 -3.83
CA LYS A 124 -14.95 -1.44 -4.72
C LYS A 124 -14.37 -1.38 -6.14
N SER A 125 -13.95 -0.19 -6.56
CA SER A 125 -13.51 0.07 -7.93
C SER A 125 -12.05 -0.30 -8.19
N ARG A 126 -11.26 -0.55 -7.14
CA ARG A 126 -9.80 -0.74 -7.24
C ARG A 126 -9.33 -1.96 -6.44
N LYS A 127 -8.21 -2.53 -6.86
CA LYS A 127 -7.52 -3.58 -6.10
C LYS A 127 -6.68 -2.92 -4.99
N VAL A 128 -6.54 -3.62 -3.87
CA VAL A 128 -5.72 -3.18 -2.74
C VAL A 128 -4.49 -4.07 -2.58
N ILE A 129 -3.33 -3.44 -2.37
CA ILE A 129 -2.09 -4.10 -1.97
C ILE A 129 -1.86 -3.77 -0.52
N ILE A 130 -1.74 -4.79 0.33
CA ILE A 130 -1.35 -4.64 1.72
C ILE A 130 0.15 -4.91 1.83
N CYS A 131 0.89 -3.92 2.32
CA CYS A 131 2.25 -4.08 2.76
C CYS A 131 2.23 -4.32 4.27
N GLU A 132 2.69 -5.51 4.69
CA GLU A 132 2.72 -5.88 6.10
C GLU A 132 4.08 -6.46 6.50
N SER A 133 4.40 -6.33 7.80
CA SER A 133 5.58 -6.95 8.38
C SER A 133 5.45 -8.49 8.43
N PRO A 134 6.54 -9.25 8.19
CA PRO A 134 6.54 -10.70 8.37
C PRO A 134 6.06 -11.14 9.77
N LEU A 135 6.32 -10.30 10.78
CA LEU A 135 6.01 -10.57 12.18
C LEU A 135 4.57 -10.15 12.57
N ALA A 136 3.77 -9.66 11.62
CA ALA A 136 2.40 -9.30 11.87
C ALA A 136 1.57 -10.53 12.30
N PRO A 137 0.82 -10.49 13.42
CA PRO A 137 0.07 -11.64 13.89
C PRO A 137 -1.02 -12.05 12.88
N VAL A 138 -1.22 -13.35 12.68
CA VAL A 138 -2.20 -13.89 11.71
C VAL A 138 -3.62 -13.39 11.98
N ALA A 139 -3.97 -13.20 13.25
CA ALA A 139 -5.28 -12.66 13.63
C ALA A 139 -5.52 -11.25 13.06
N LEU A 140 -4.51 -10.37 13.06
CA LEU A 140 -4.62 -9.04 12.46
C LEU A 140 -4.92 -9.14 10.95
N LYS A 141 -4.22 -10.03 10.25
CA LYS A 141 -4.40 -10.26 8.81
C LYS A 141 -5.82 -10.72 8.49
N ARG A 142 -6.36 -11.63 9.32
CA ARG A 142 -7.74 -12.11 9.19
C ARG A 142 -8.74 -10.99 9.39
N THR A 143 -8.54 -10.14 10.40
CA THR A 143 -9.41 -8.98 10.66
C THR A 143 -9.37 -7.99 9.50
N ILE A 144 -8.18 -7.63 9.00
CA ILE A 144 -8.03 -6.70 7.87
C ILE A 144 -8.68 -7.28 6.60
N ALA A 145 -8.40 -8.54 6.28
CA ALA A 145 -9.02 -9.20 5.13
C ALA A 145 -10.55 -9.25 5.26
N GLY A 146 -11.06 -9.57 6.46
CA GLY A 146 -12.48 -9.57 6.78
C GLY A 146 -13.12 -8.19 6.52
N LEU A 147 -12.52 -7.12 7.04
CA LEU A 147 -12.99 -5.76 6.81
C LEU A 147 -12.98 -5.37 5.34
N LEU A 148 -11.89 -5.65 4.61
CA LEU A 148 -11.75 -5.28 3.21
C LEU A 148 -12.78 -5.97 2.31
N PHE A 149 -13.02 -7.27 2.50
CA PHE A 149 -13.96 -8.02 1.67
C PHE A 149 -15.42 -7.88 2.12
N GLN A 150 -15.70 -7.90 3.43
CA GLN A 150 -17.07 -7.90 3.93
C GLN A 150 -17.66 -6.50 4.03
N TYR A 151 -16.89 -5.53 4.53
CA TYR A 151 -17.37 -4.17 4.75
C TYR A 151 -17.09 -3.27 3.54
N PHE A 152 -15.85 -3.23 3.06
CA PHE A 152 -15.46 -2.36 1.94
C PHE A 152 -15.71 -2.98 0.56
N GLN A 153 -15.94 -4.28 0.48
CA GLN A 153 -16.22 -5.02 -0.76
C GLN A 153 -15.17 -4.77 -1.85
N VAL A 154 -13.89 -4.80 -1.48
CA VAL A 154 -12.80 -4.61 -2.43
C VAL A 154 -12.83 -5.66 -3.54
N CYS A 155 -12.47 -5.24 -4.76
CA CYS A 155 -12.46 -6.13 -5.92
C CYS A 155 -11.44 -7.29 -5.76
N SER A 156 -10.28 -7.00 -5.18
CA SER A 156 -9.20 -7.97 -4.98
C SER A 156 -8.17 -7.41 -4.00
N MET A 157 -7.54 -8.30 -3.24
CA MET A 157 -6.50 -7.99 -2.25
C MET A 157 -5.25 -8.82 -2.52
N ASP A 158 -4.10 -8.15 -2.63
CA ASP A 158 -2.77 -8.76 -2.70
C ASP A 158 -1.98 -8.42 -1.43
N ILE A 159 -1.21 -9.36 -0.89
CA ILE A 159 -0.34 -9.13 0.28
C ILE A 159 1.12 -9.13 -0.19
N SER A 160 1.86 -8.12 0.25
CA SER A 160 3.29 -7.96 0.00
C SER A 160 4.05 -7.85 1.31
N ILE A 161 5.14 -8.60 1.42
CA ILE A 161 6.01 -8.59 2.59
C ILE A 161 7.03 -7.46 2.42
N ILE A 162 7.01 -6.51 3.34
CA ILE A 162 8.09 -5.51 3.44
C ILE A 162 9.34 -6.19 4.03
N HIS A 163 10.35 -6.40 3.18
CA HIS A 163 11.64 -6.92 3.62
C HIS A 163 12.37 -5.86 4.46
N ILE A 164 12.78 -6.25 5.66
CA ILE A 164 13.71 -5.48 6.50
C ILE A 164 15.06 -5.52 5.77
N THR A 165 15.51 -4.36 5.26
CA THR A 165 16.84 -4.20 4.68
C THR A 165 17.70 -3.41 5.64
#